data_AF-A0A1G6XUY3-F1
#
_entry.id   AF-A0A1G6XUY3-F1
#
_cell.length_a   1.000
_cell.length_b   1.000
_cell.length_c   1.000
_cell.angle_alpha   90.00
_cell.angle_beta   90.00
_cell.angle_gamma   90.00
#
_symmetry.space_group_name_H-M   'P 1'
#
loop_
_entity.id
_entity.type
_entity.pdbx_description
1 polymer ?
#
loop_
_entity_poly.entity_id
_entity_poly.type
_entity_poly.pdbx_seq_one_letter_code
_entity_poly.pdbx_strand_id
1 'polypeptide(L)'
;MTYVAEPYGLFVDDLLTAFTGGSIRQVFRFLPENEPFELNAPAEVLAKTVRIHGIAGGAHKVFQRTRDFTVDKTRVVWLTGPGGGRRDTAVWPDPGTRFYVNFEHRGLFQSTPLLTDRNPGSVTRLLAESMAREHAVLSGQLEAVYRAAFLETAEGRDLDQVCALVGVTRRGASAAAGLVVFSRATPAPGDISIAAGLRLSTVDAPEVIFEVTEARTLRRGELSVDVPVTALADGPAGIVPAGAIGILHRPILGIDTVGNPRPTALVGSRESDAELRARASRALQSAGKATQGAIVGALTRVAGVREKDVRVAEDPIARPGVIEVDVAIGEDLNEAQRAETVARVADLLDESRPAGIRVLANLDAPLPAGETAPTGNPRVDEEGDPVTMAGGQDLFVDVDVSATLIPARLDLAADERAALRAAGEAEIHAFIAEAGLGEALIFNRLVARLMALEGMLDVSLEMSLPGDTSGSRQKNILPAKPGARPRAGTVAVQVGASLILIDVSVSITLKGVALLDQPDPARESARAAVEAELRAGVATLSGPELTVAALRGLLSESDTYEVGDLHYQVTYQDAGVRVQAQDVTLPLGGLEQLWVRGVSLLNTETGA
;
A
#
# COMPACT_ATOMS: atom_id res chain seq x y z
N MET A 1 -13.66 27.28 -3.84
CA MET A 1 -14.67 27.29 -2.75
C MET A 1 -15.24 25.88 -2.68
N THR A 2 -14.98 25.14 -1.60
CA THR A 2 -15.65 23.87 -1.32
C THR A 2 -17.07 24.16 -0.84
N TYR A 3 -18.09 23.69 -1.57
CA TYR A 3 -19.46 23.77 -1.11
C TYR A 3 -19.71 22.63 -0.12
N VAL A 4 -20.28 22.96 1.04
CA VAL A 4 -20.65 22.01 2.10
C VAL A 4 -22.11 22.28 2.45
N ALA A 5 -22.93 21.23 2.52
CA ALA A 5 -24.34 21.39 2.80
C ALA A 5 -24.55 21.99 4.19
N GLU A 6 -25.47 22.94 4.26
CA GLU A 6 -25.85 23.57 5.51
C GLU A 6 -26.77 22.64 6.29
N PRO A 7 -26.50 22.41 7.59
CA PRO A 7 -27.35 21.55 8.39
C PRO A 7 -28.72 22.20 8.64
N TYR A 8 -29.75 21.34 8.71
CA TYR A 8 -31.15 21.70 8.98
C TYR A 8 -31.34 22.73 10.11
N GLY A 9 -30.63 22.57 11.23
CA GLY A 9 -30.77 23.44 12.39
C GLY A 9 -30.42 24.92 12.11
N LEU A 10 -29.53 25.19 11.15
CA LEU A 10 -29.19 26.57 10.75
C LEU A 10 -30.36 27.23 10.01
N PHE A 11 -30.97 26.52 9.05
CA PHE A 11 -32.14 27.04 8.34
C PHE A 11 -33.31 27.31 9.28
N VAL A 12 -33.52 26.46 10.29
CA VAL A 12 -34.56 26.70 11.31
C VAL A 12 -34.27 27.97 12.10
N ASP A 13 -33.02 28.18 12.54
CA ASP A 13 -32.63 29.38 13.29
C ASP A 13 -32.74 30.65 12.44
N ASP A 14 -32.30 30.59 11.18
CA ASP A 14 -32.43 31.67 10.20
C ASP A 14 -33.91 32.04 10.01
N LEU A 15 -34.76 31.06 9.67
CA LEU A 15 -36.18 31.32 9.41
C LEU A 15 -36.91 31.85 10.65
N LEU A 16 -36.64 31.29 11.84
CA LEU A 16 -37.26 31.78 13.07
C LEU A 16 -36.83 33.20 13.40
N THR A 17 -35.53 33.49 13.28
CA THR A 17 -35.00 34.82 13.57
C THR A 17 -35.55 35.84 12.58
N ALA A 18 -35.71 35.47 11.30
CA ALA A 18 -36.37 36.32 10.31
C ALA A 18 -37.87 36.53 10.62
N PHE A 19 -38.62 35.47 10.95
CA PHE A 19 -40.05 35.56 11.26
C PHE A 19 -40.34 36.41 12.51
N THR A 20 -39.44 36.41 13.50
CA THR A 20 -39.55 37.25 14.70
C THR A 20 -38.91 38.62 14.54
N GLY A 21 -38.60 39.06 13.32
CA GLY A 21 -38.12 40.42 13.03
C GLY A 21 -36.65 40.70 13.40
N GLY A 22 -35.85 39.66 13.56
CA GLY A 22 -34.39 39.77 13.71
C GLY A 22 -33.66 39.89 12.37
N SER A 23 -32.37 40.15 12.45
CA SER A 23 -31.46 40.18 11.30
C SER A 23 -30.79 38.81 11.12
N ILE A 24 -30.75 38.31 9.89
CA ILE A 24 -30.21 36.99 9.57
C ILE A 24 -29.07 37.08 8.56
N ARG A 25 -28.13 36.15 8.68
CA ARG A 25 -27.03 35.90 7.75
C ARG A 25 -26.22 37.15 7.38
N GLN A 26 -25.95 38.04 8.33
CA GLN A 26 -25.00 39.13 8.09
C GLN A 26 -23.62 38.53 7.84
N VAL A 27 -23.05 38.82 6.67
CA VAL A 27 -21.85 38.14 6.16
C VAL A 27 -20.59 38.88 6.57
N PHE A 28 -19.62 38.15 7.09
CA PHE A 28 -18.26 38.64 7.36
C PHE A 28 -17.23 37.66 6.80
N ARG A 29 -16.05 38.17 6.43
CA ARG A 29 -14.91 37.34 6.02
C ARG A 29 -13.88 37.32 7.14
N PHE A 30 -13.55 36.13 7.64
CA PHE A 30 -12.66 35.96 8.78
C PHE A 30 -11.20 36.19 8.39
N LEU A 31 -10.75 37.44 8.53
CA LEU A 31 -9.36 37.88 8.34
C LEU A 31 -9.02 38.89 9.44
N PRO A 32 -7.80 38.90 10.00
CA PRO A 32 -7.40 39.87 11.02
C PRO A 32 -7.57 41.34 10.56
N GLU A 33 -7.36 41.60 9.26
CA GLU A 33 -7.54 42.92 8.64
C GLU A 33 -8.98 43.44 8.68
N ASN A 34 -9.96 42.55 8.82
CA ASN A 34 -11.37 42.89 8.86
C ASN A 34 -11.88 43.09 10.30
N GLU A 35 -11.01 43.00 11.31
CA GLU A 35 -11.37 43.33 12.68
C GLU A 35 -11.38 44.86 12.90
N PRO A 36 -12.36 45.41 13.65
CA PRO A 36 -13.42 44.71 14.36
C PRO A 36 -14.62 44.34 13.45
N PHE A 37 -15.19 43.15 13.68
CA PHE A 37 -16.41 42.71 12.98
C PHE A 37 -17.65 43.39 13.59
N GLU A 38 -18.12 44.47 12.96
CA GLU A 38 -19.24 45.28 13.46
C GLU A 38 -20.58 44.87 12.84
N LEU A 39 -21.54 44.54 13.71
CA LEU A 39 -22.91 44.19 13.36
C LEU A 39 -23.66 45.43 12.88
N ASN A 40 -24.32 45.29 11.74
CA ASN A 40 -25.13 46.35 11.15
C ASN A 40 -26.58 46.13 11.57
N ALA A 41 -27.00 46.84 12.62
CA ALA A 41 -28.32 46.69 13.19
C ALA A 41 -29.11 48.00 13.10
N PRO A 42 -30.42 47.95 12.78
CA PRO A 42 -31.27 49.14 12.74
C PRO A 42 -31.56 49.73 14.14
N ALA A 43 -31.25 48.97 15.21
CA ALA A 43 -31.49 49.33 16.61
C ALA A 43 -30.54 48.57 17.54
N GLU A 44 -30.71 48.73 18.86
CA GLU A 44 -29.87 48.07 19.88
C GLU A 44 -29.90 46.53 19.75
N VAL A 45 -28.74 45.92 19.48
CA VAL A 45 -28.56 44.46 19.36
C VAL A 45 -28.74 43.79 20.71
N LEU A 46 -29.58 42.76 20.75
CA LEU A 46 -29.71 41.89 21.91
C LEU A 46 -28.56 40.87 21.94
N ALA A 47 -27.44 41.22 22.58
CA ALA A 47 -26.20 40.42 22.59
C ALA A 47 -26.38 38.93 22.96
N LYS A 48 -27.39 38.57 23.78
CA LYS A 48 -27.69 37.18 24.16
C LYS A 48 -28.27 36.33 23.01
N THR A 49 -28.86 36.99 22.02
CA THR A 49 -29.53 36.37 20.86
C THR A 49 -28.58 36.16 19.69
N VAL A 50 -27.38 36.73 19.75
CA VAL A 50 -26.38 36.58 18.70
C VAL A 50 -26.01 35.10 18.54
N ARG A 51 -26.15 34.60 17.32
CA ARG A 51 -25.74 33.26 16.87
C ARG A 51 -24.80 33.43 15.70
N ILE A 52 -23.67 32.75 15.74
CA ILE A 52 -22.65 32.81 14.69
C ILE A 52 -22.44 31.40 14.17
N HIS A 53 -22.43 31.26 12.86
CA HIS A 53 -22.12 30.01 12.19
C HIS A 53 -21.20 30.26 10.98
N GLY A 54 -20.43 29.25 10.60
CA GLY A 54 -19.45 29.35 9.52
C GLY A 54 -18.68 28.05 9.35
N ILE A 55 -17.61 28.09 8.58
CA ILE A 55 -16.79 26.91 8.29
C ILE A 55 -15.60 26.87 9.26
N ALA A 56 -15.40 25.73 9.92
CA ALA A 56 -14.23 25.46 10.74
C ALA A 56 -13.81 24.00 10.57
N GLY A 57 -12.54 23.77 10.23
CA GLY A 57 -12.02 22.44 9.89
C GLY A 57 -12.71 21.84 8.66
N GLY A 58 -13.12 22.67 7.69
CA GLY A 58 -13.80 22.23 6.47
C GLY A 58 -15.26 21.82 6.62
N ALA A 59 -15.88 21.98 7.80
CA ALA A 59 -17.29 21.68 8.04
C ALA A 59 -18.04 22.88 8.64
N HIS A 60 -19.36 22.93 8.42
CA HIS A 60 -20.23 23.93 9.06
C HIS A 60 -20.26 23.74 10.57
N LYS A 61 -20.07 24.83 11.29
CA LYS A 61 -20.04 24.85 12.75
C LYS A 61 -20.75 26.06 13.30
N VAL A 62 -21.49 25.83 14.38
CA VAL A 62 -22.08 26.90 15.20
C VAL A 62 -21.08 27.25 16.31
N PHE A 63 -20.74 28.52 16.41
CA PHE A 63 -19.81 29.03 17.41
C PHE A 63 -20.55 29.42 18.68
N GLN A 64 -19.88 29.26 19.83
CA GLN A 64 -20.46 29.50 21.15
C GLN A 64 -20.00 30.85 21.75
N ARG A 65 -20.95 31.69 22.15
CA ARG A 65 -20.76 33.09 22.66
C ARG A 65 -19.98 33.24 23.97
N THR A 66 -19.60 32.18 24.65
CA THR A 66 -18.79 32.27 25.90
C THR A 66 -17.52 31.43 25.84
N ARG A 67 -17.38 30.65 24.77
CA ARG A 67 -16.24 29.77 24.54
C ARG A 67 -15.41 30.22 23.35
N ASP A 68 -16.08 30.59 22.25
CA ASP A 68 -15.48 30.86 20.95
C ASP A 68 -15.38 32.36 20.66
N PHE A 69 -16.44 33.12 20.91
CA PHE A 69 -16.51 34.57 20.71
C PHE A 69 -17.25 35.26 21.87
N THR A 70 -17.22 36.59 21.94
CA THR A 70 -18.10 37.42 22.78
C THR A 70 -18.63 38.59 21.94
N VAL A 71 -19.64 39.29 22.46
CA VAL A 71 -20.24 40.46 21.79
C VAL A 71 -20.11 41.67 22.71
N ASP A 72 -19.38 42.68 22.26
CA ASP A 72 -19.26 43.98 22.93
C ASP A 72 -20.07 45.02 22.16
N LYS A 73 -21.24 45.40 22.69
CA LYS A 73 -22.25 46.24 22.03
C LYS A 73 -22.65 45.66 20.66
N THR A 74 -22.06 46.16 19.58
CA THR A 74 -22.28 45.75 18.19
C THR A 74 -21.10 44.98 17.61
N ARG A 75 -20.02 44.75 18.36
CA ARG A 75 -18.79 44.14 17.86
C ARG A 75 -18.71 42.67 18.26
N VAL A 76 -18.44 41.81 17.28
CA VAL A 76 -18.08 40.41 17.53
C VAL A 76 -16.58 40.34 17.79
N VAL A 77 -16.21 39.86 18.97
CA VAL A 77 -14.81 39.71 19.39
C VAL A 77 -14.52 38.23 19.60
N TRP A 78 -13.60 37.68 18.81
CA TRP A 78 -13.16 36.28 18.95
C TRP A 78 -12.24 36.14 20.15
N LEU A 79 -12.44 35.10 20.97
CA LEU A 79 -11.71 34.95 22.23
C LEU A 79 -10.28 34.46 21.96
N THR A 80 -9.30 35.27 22.37
CA THR A 80 -7.88 34.97 22.29
C THR A 80 -7.33 34.40 23.60
N GLY A 81 -6.25 33.62 23.51
CA GLY A 81 -5.46 33.17 24.65
C GLY A 81 -4.44 34.22 25.11
N PRO A 82 -3.71 33.96 26.20
CA PRO A 82 -2.74 34.90 26.79
C PRO A 82 -1.64 35.37 25.82
N GLY A 83 -1.34 34.59 24.77
CA GLY A 83 -0.33 34.89 23.75
C GLY A 83 -0.86 35.55 22.47
N GLY A 84 -2.10 36.07 22.45
CA GLY A 84 -2.68 36.74 21.27
C GLY A 84 -3.18 35.81 20.16
N GLY A 85 -2.97 34.50 20.26
CA GLY A 85 -3.54 33.49 19.37
C GLY A 85 -4.92 33.01 19.80
N ARG A 86 -5.50 32.07 19.04
CA ARG A 86 -6.75 31.38 19.40
C ARG A 86 -6.63 30.75 20.78
N ARG A 87 -7.62 30.96 21.65
CA ARG A 87 -7.70 30.27 22.94
C ARG A 87 -7.85 28.76 22.71
N ASP A 88 -7.16 27.91 23.47
CA ASP A 88 -7.16 26.44 23.25
C ASP A 88 -8.55 25.80 23.25
N THR A 89 -9.48 26.34 24.03
CA THR A 89 -10.88 25.88 24.10
C THR A 89 -11.80 26.50 23.04
N ALA A 90 -11.33 27.53 22.33
CA ALA A 90 -12.09 28.27 21.34
C ALA A 90 -11.93 27.67 19.95
N VAL A 91 -13.04 27.61 19.21
CA VAL A 91 -13.04 27.28 17.79
C VAL A 91 -13.23 28.56 16.99
N TRP A 92 -12.33 28.81 16.04
CA TRP A 92 -12.44 29.95 15.11
C TRP A 92 -12.85 29.47 13.73
N PRO A 93 -13.45 30.34 12.90
CA PRO A 93 -13.63 30.06 11.48
C PRO A 93 -12.28 29.83 10.81
N ASP A 94 -12.26 29.05 9.73
CA ASP A 94 -11.05 28.86 8.95
C ASP A 94 -10.63 30.21 8.32
N PRO A 95 -9.34 30.59 8.36
CA PRO A 95 -8.88 31.86 7.81
C PRO A 95 -9.32 32.09 6.36
N GLY A 96 -9.83 33.28 6.06
CA GLY A 96 -10.31 33.67 4.74
C GLY A 96 -11.71 33.16 4.37
N THR A 97 -12.33 32.29 5.19
CA THR A 97 -13.71 31.83 4.99
C THR A 97 -14.73 32.88 5.45
N ARG A 98 -15.99 32.69 5.02
CA ARG A 98 -17.11 33.52 5.44
C ARG A 98 -17.77 32.92 6.68
N PHE A 99 -18.12 33.77 7.63
CA PHE A 99 -19.03 33.43 8.71
C PHE A 99 -20.25 34.36 8.66
N TYR A 100 -21.35 33.87 9.22
CA TYR A 100 -22.65 34.49 9.19
C TYR A 100 -23.12 34.74 10.62
N VAL A 101 -23.73 35.90 10.84
CA VAL A 101 -24.25 36.30 12.14
C VAL A 101 -25.75 36.55 12.05
N ASN A 102 -26.49 35.89 12.95
CA ASN A 102 -27.90 36.12 13.20
C ASN A 102 -28.05 36.80 14.55
N PHE A 103 -28.94 37.77 14.67
CA PHE A 103 -29.21 38.46 15.92
C PHE A 103 -30.57 39.13 15.91
N GLU A 104 -31.16 39.27 17.10
CA GLU A 104 -32.32 40.11 17.31
C GLU A 104 -31.87 41.50 17.77
N HIS A 105 -32.66 42.51 17.44
CA HIS A 105 -32.49 43.87 17.95
C HIS A 105 -33.79 44.32 18.60
N ARG A 106 -33.71 45.30 19.51
CA ARG A 106 -34.93 45.96 20.01
C ARG A 106 -35.68 46.57 18.82
N GLY A 107 -37.00 46.44 18.78
CA GLY A 107 -37.80 47.07 17.74
C GLY A 107 -37.56 48.58 17.69
N LEU A 108 -37.68 49.17 16.50
CA LEU A 108 -37.87 50.62 16.38
C LEU A 108 -39.20 50.96 17.08
N PHE A 109 -39.34 52.17 17.61
CA PHE A 109 -40.57 52.61 18.30
C PHE A 109 -41.81 52.19 17.47
N GLN A 110 -42.68 51.35 18.05
CA GLN A 110 -43.91 50.77 17.48
C GLN A 110 -43.80 49.55 16.54
N SER A 111 -42.62 49.03 16.22
CA SER A 111 -42.49 47.78 15.45
C SER A 111 -42.29 46.57 16.37
N THR A 112 -43.35 46.11 17.02
CA THR A 112 -43.35 44.77 17.66
C THR A 112 -43.41 43.69 16.57
N PRO A 113 -42.56 42.65 16.63
CA PRO A 113 -42.66 41.55 15.69
C PRO A 113 -44.04 40.88 15.81
N LEU A 114 -44.70 40.70 14.66
CA LEU A 114 -46.05 40.12 14.60
C LEU A 114 -46.09 38.67 15.08
N LEU A 115 -44.96 37.96 14.90
CA LEU A 115 -44.76 36.59 15.35
C LEU A 115 -43.71 36.59 16.46
N THR A 116 -44.05 35.99 17.61
CA THR A 116 -43.18 35.97 18.80
C THR A 116 -42.95 34.58 19.37
N ASP A 117 -43.83 33.61 19.06
CA ASP A 117 -43.75 32.27 19.64
C ASP A 117 -42.77 31.37 18.88
N ARG A 118 -41.57 31.20 19.45
CA ARG A 118 -40.50 30.33 18.95
C ARG A 118 -40.49 28.94 19.58
N ASN A 119 -41.46 28.64 20.48
CA ASN A 119 -41.45 27.40 21.23
C ASN A 119 -41.81 26.19 20.35
N PRO A 120 -41.34 24.98 20.71
CA PRO A 120 -41.82 23.75 20.09
C PRO A 120 -43.35 23.65 20.19
N GLY A 121 -44.01 23.30 19.09
CA GLY A 121 -45.47 23.23 19.00
C GLY A 121 -46.18 24.52 18.53
N SER A 122 -45.46 25.64 18.44
CA SER A 122 -45.95 26.86 17.80
C SER A 122 -46.15 26.67 16.28
N VAL A 123 -47.17 27.31 15.71
CA VAL A 123 -47.39 27.35 14.26
C VAL A 123 -46.19 27.99 13.53
N THR A 124 -45.62 29.05 14.11
CA THR A 124 -44.43 29.73 13.55
C THR A 124 -43.23 28.79 13.51
N ARG A 125 -43.02 28.02 14.58
CA ARG A 125 -41.93 27.04 14.65
C ARG A 125 -42.14 25.90 13.67
N LEU A 126 -43.34 25.36 13.59
CA LEU A 126 -43.67 24.26 12.69
C LEU A 126 -43.51 24.66 11.21
N LEU A 127 -43.91 25.88 10.84
CA LEU A 127 -43.70 26.41 9.50
C LEU A 127 -42.20 26.57 9.17
N ALA A 128 -41.43 27.15 10.09
CA ALA A 128 -39.98 27.30 9.92
C ALA A 128 -39.28 25.96 9.78
N GLU A 129 -39.66 24.95 10.58
CA GLU A 129 -39.13 23.59 10.51
C GLU A 129 -39.48 22.89 9.19
N SER A 130 -40.72 23.02 8.72
CA SER A 130 -41.12 22.46 7.43
C SER A 130 -40.35 23.07 6.26
N MET A 131 -40.19 24.39 6.22
CA MET A 131 -39.41 25.06 5.17
C MET A 131 -37.91 24.76 5.28
N ALA A 132 -37.37 24.76 6.51
CA ALA A 132 -35.97 24.43 6.76
C ALA A 132 -35.63 23.00 6.31
N ARG A 133 -36.56 22.05 6.45
CA ARG A 133 -36.37 20.68 5.97
C ARG A 133 -36.15 20.65 4.47
N GLU A 134 -36.98 21.35 3.70
CA GLU A 134 -36.83 21.46 2.24
C GLU A 134 -35.52 22.14 1.85
N HIS A 135 -35.16 23.25 2.51
CA HIS A 135 -33.88 23.91 2.27
C HIS A 135 -32.67 23.01 2.59
N ALA A 136 -32.73 22.22 3.66
CA ALA A 136 -31.69 21.28 4.01
C ALA A 136 -31.57 20.14 2.98
N VAL A 137 -32.69 19.63 2.45
CA VAL A 137 -32.69 18.64 1.36
C VAL A 137 -32.02 19.23 0.12
N LEU A 138 -32.44 20.43 -0.30
CA LEU A 138 -31.86 21.11 -1.45
C LEU A 138 -30.37 21.38 -1.27
N SER A 139 -29.93 21.81 -0.08
CA SER A 139 -28.51 22.03 0.20
C SER A 139 -27.71 20.72 0.14
N GLY A 140 -28.26 19.62 0.65
CA GLY A 140 -27.66 18.29 0.52
C GLY A 140 -27.55 17.83 -0.94
N GLN A 141 -28.58 18.07 -1.76
CA GLN A 141 -28.56 17.77 -3.19
C GLN A 141 -27.50 18.62 -3.92
N LEU A 142 -27.37 19.91 -3.59
CA LEU A 142 -26.32 20.77 -4.17
C LEU A 142 -24.92 20.30 -3.79
N GLU A 143 -24.70 19.79 -2.59
CA GLU A 143 -23.42 19.19 -2.22
C GLU A 143 -23.14 17.91 -3.00
N ALA A 144 -24.15 17.05 -3.18
CA ALA A 144 -24.00 15.85 -4.01
C ALA A 144 -23.62 16.21 -5.46
N VAL A 145 -24.29 17.21 -6.06
CA VAL A 145 -23.96 17.72 -7.39
C VAL A 145 -22.55 18.31 -7.44
N TYR A 146 -22.13 19.05 -6.41
CA TYR A 146 -20.77 19.59 -6.32
C TYR A 146 -19.74 18.45 -6.26
N ARG A 147 -19.96 17.42 -5.44
CA ARG A 147 -19.08 16.24 -5.33
C ARG A 147 -19.03 15.42 -6.63
N ALA A 148 -20.14 15.34 -7.36
CA ALA A 148 -20.21 14.66 -8.66
C ALA A 148 -19.33 15.30 -9.74
N ALA A 149 -18.90 16.57 -9.58
CA ALA A 149 -18.09 17.28 -10.55
C ALA A 149 -16.58 16.96 -10.50
N PHE A 150 -16.10 16.31 -9.44
CA PHE A 150 -14.66 16.06 -9.24
C PHE A 150 -14.34 14.57 -9.35
N LEU A 151 -13.23 14.25 -10.03
CA LEU A 151 -12.79 12.86 -10.25
C LEU A 151 -12.63 12.06 -8.94
N GLU A 152 -12.12 12.69 -7.88
CA GLU A 152 -11.90 12.05 -6.58
C GLU A 152 -13.19 11.71 -5.83
N THR A 153 -14.25 12.51 -6.00
CA THR A 153 -15.49 12.39 -5.22
C THR A 153 -16.69 11.90 -6.01
N ALA A 154 -16.64 11.92 -7.34
CA ALA A 154 -17.70 11.41 -8.19
C ALA A 154 -17.79 9.88 -8.11
N GLU A 155 -19.00 9.34 -8.18
CA GLU A 155 -19.28 7.90 -8.10
C GLU A 155 -20.24 7.47 -9.23
N GLY A 156 -20.20 6.18 -9.57
CA GLY A 156 -21.10 5.57 -10.55
C GLY A 156 -21.14 6.28 -11.90
N ARG A 157 -22.34 6.70 -12.32
CA ARG A 157 -22.56 7.37 -13.62
C ARG A 157 -21.84 8.72 -13.69
N ASP A 158 -21.77 9.46 -12.60
CA ASP A 158 -21.15 10.78 -12.60
C ASP A 158 -19.64 10.65 -12.80
N LEU A 159 -19.02 9.63 -12.20
CA LEU A 159 -17.63 9.27 -12.47
C LEU A 159 -17.42 8.92 -13.94
N ASP A 160 -18.33 8.13 -14.54
CA ASP A 160 -18.25 7.78 -15.96
C ASP A 160 -18.26 9.04 -16.87
N GLN A 161 -19.06 10.06 -16.54
CA GLN A 161 -19.10 11.33 -17.27
C GLN A 161 -17.81 12.15 -17.10
N VAL A 162 -17.29 12.23 -15.87
CA VAL A 162 -16.03 12.94 -15.60
C VAL A 162 -14.86 12.24 -16.31
N CYS A 163 -14.80 10.92 -16.28
CA CYS A 163 -13.77 10.14 -16.99
C CYS A 163 -13.87 10.31 -18.51
N ALA A 164 -15.08 10.44 -19.06
CA ALA A 164 -15.29 10.68 -20.48
C ALA A 164 -14.66 12.01 -20.96
N LEU A 165 -14.58 13.03 -20.10
CA LEU A 165 -13.89 14.29 -20.41
C LEU A 165 -12.39 14.10 -20.68
N VAL A 166 -11.79 13.07 -20.09
CA VAL A 166 -10.38 12.69 -20.28
C VAL A 166 -10.23 11.62 -21.38
N GLY A 167 -11.31 11.28 -22.09
CA GLY A 167 -11.31 10.26 -23.13
C GLY A 167 -11.25 8.81 -22.60
N VAL A 168 -11.60 8.60 -21.32
CA VAL A 168 -11.54 7.29 -20.67
C VAL A 168 -12.96 6.76 -20.45
N THR A 169 -13.27 5.61 -21.04
CA THR A 169 -14.55 4.90 -20.84
C THR A 169 -14.35 3.68 -19.95
N ARG A 170 -15.36 3.33 -19.13
CA ARG A 170 -15.30 2.20 -18.19
C ARG A 170 -15.19 0.86 -18.91
N ARG A 171 -14.28 0.01 -18.43
CA ARG A 171 -14.11 -1.37 -18.92
C ARG A 171 -15.13 -2.31 -18.27
N GLY A 172 -15.52 -3.36 -18.97
CA GLY A 172 -16.51 -4.30 -18.43
C GLY A 172 -17.94 -3.76 -18.44
N ALA A 173 -18.25 -2.79 -19.31
CA ALA A 173 -19.56 -2.69 -19.93
C ALA A 173 -19.74 -3.87 -20.93
N SER A 174 -19.32 -5.07 -20.56
CA SER A 174 -19.36 -6.23 -21.43
C SER A 174 -20.82 -6.55 -21.68
N ALA A 175 -21.22 -6.43 -22.94
CA ALA A 175 -22.47 -6.97 -23.40
C ALA A 175 -22.67 -8.41 -22.90
N ALA A 176 -23.92 -8.73 -22.55
CA ALA A 176 -24.26 -10.08 -22.16
C ALA A 176 -23.95 -11.05 -23.31
N ALA A 177 -23.26 -12.14 -23.01
CA ALA A 177 -23.02 -13.20 -23.97
C ALA A 177 -23.78 -14.47 -23.59
N GLY A 178 -24.00 -15.32 -24.58
CA GLY A 178 -24.61 -16.63 -24.38
C GLY A 178 -24.43 -17.51 -25.60
N LEU A 179 -24.99 -18.71 -25.53
CA LEU A 179 -25.04 -19.65 -26.63
C LEU A 179 -26.45 -19.68 -27.19
N VAL A 180 -26.54 -19.62 -28.51
CA VAL A 180 -27.78 -19.80 -29.27
C VAL A 180 -27.65 -21.05 -30.12
N VAL A 181 -28.69 -21.86 -30.12
CA VAL A 181 -28.77 -23.11 -30.88
C VAL A 181 -29.55 -22.84 -32.15
N PHE A 182 -28.92 -23.12 -33.28
CA PHE A 182 -29.56 -23.14 -34.59
C PHE A 182 -29.92 -24.59 -34.89
N SER A 183 -31.19 -24.87 -35.17
CA SER A 183 -31.65 -26.25 -35.33
C SER A 183 -32.60 -26.47 -36.51
N ARG A 184 -32.75 -27.75 -36.87
CA ARG A 184 -33.56 -28.23 -37.98
C ARG A 184 -34.40 -29.44 -37.57
N ALA A 185 -35.52 -29.64 -38.24
CA ALA A 185 -36.36 -30.82 -38.07
C ALA A 185 -35.79 -32.08 -38.76
N THR A 186 -35.03 -31.90 -39.85
CA THR A 186 -34.42 -33.01 -40.62
C THR A 186 -32.90 -32.85 -40.70
N PRO A 187 -32.12 -33.95 -40.75
CA PRO A 187 -30.65 -33.89 -40.86
C PRO A 187 -30.17 -33.02 -42.02
N ALA A 188 -29.11 -32.24 -41.80
CA ALA A 188 -28.63 -31.30 -42.80
C ALA A 188 -28.21 -32.03 -44.11
N PRO A 189 -28.74 -31.63 -45.30
CA PRO A 189 -28.43 -32.27 -46.57
C PRO A 189 -27.00 -31.96 -47.07
N GLY A 190 -26.38 -30.91 -46.52
CA GLY A 190 -25.00 -30.48 -46.74
C GLY A 190 -24.55 -29.54 -45.61
N ASP A 191 -23.29 -29.12 -45.63
CA ASP A 191 -22.73 -28.20 -44.65
C ASP A 191 -23.35 -26.80 -44.79
N ILE A 192 -23.87 -26.24 -43.70
CA ILE A 192 -24.49 -24.91 -43.66
C ILE A 192 -23.66 -23.98 -42.78
N SER A 193 -23.13 -22.92 -43.37
CA SER A 193 -22.32 -21.93 -42.66
C SER A 193 -23.17 -20.83 -42.03
N ILE A 194 -22.98 -20.59 -40.74
CA ILE A 194 -23.51 -19.46 -39.99
C ILE A 194 -22.35 -18.46 -39.86
N ALA A 195 -22.49 -17.31 -40.50
CA ALA A 195 -21.45 -16.27 -40.50
C ALA A 195 -21.43 -15.48 -39.19
N ALA A 196 -20.24 -15.06 -38.78
CA ALA A 196 -20.09 -14.01 -37.76
C ALA A 196 -20.74 -12.71 -38.25
N GLY A 197 -21.30 -11.92 -37.33
CA GLY A 197 -22.01 -10.67 -37.64
C GLY A 197 -23.51 -10.83 -37.95
N LEU A 198 -24.06 -12.05 -37.88
CA LEU A 198 -25.50 -12.27 -38.01
C LEU A 198 -26.23 -11.71 -36.79
N ARG A 199 -27.34 -10.99 -37.02
CA ARG A 199 -28.14 -10.36 -35.96
C ARG A 199 -29.41 -11.15 -35.62
N LEU A 200 -29.67 -11.24 -34.33
CA LEU A 200 -30.80 -11.91 -33.70
C LEU A 200 -31.50 -10.95 -32.74
N SER A 201 -32.79 -11.12 -32.49
CA SER A 201 -33.50 -10.35 -31.46
C SER A 201 -34.41 -11.22 -30.60
N THR A 202 -34.81 -10.66 -29.46
CA THR A 202 -35.81 -11.27 -28.58
C THR A 202 -37.18 -11.32 -29.23
N VAL A 203 -37.96 -12.34 -28.87
CA VAL A 203 -39.35 -12.48 -29.35
C VAL A 203 -40.29 -11.49 -28.65
N ASP A 204 -40.05 -11.25 -27.36
CA ASP A 204 -40.85 -10.36 -26.51
C ASP A 204 -40.18 -8.98 -26.31
N ALA A 205 -41.00 -7.98 -25.98
CA ALA A 205 -40.52 -6.65 -25.60
C ALA A 205 -39.98 -6.64 -24.15
N PRO A 206 -38.88 -5.91 -23.84
CA PRO A 206 -38.13 -5.00 -24.71
C PRO A 206 -37.25 -5.73 -25.74
N GLU A 207 -37.16 -5.17 -26.94
CA GLU A 207 -36.30 -5.71 -28.01
C GLU A 207 -34.83 -5.58 -27.62
N VAL A 208 -34.13 -6.72 -27.53
CA VAL A 208 -32.68 -6.77 -27.33
C VAL A 208 -32.05 -7.45 -28.54
N ILE A 209 -31.09 -6.77 -29.16
CA ILE A 209 -30.40 -7.26 -30.36
C ILE A 209 -29.09 -7.94 -29.96
N PHE A 210 -28.84 -9.12 -30.51
CA PHE A 210 -27.64 -9.93 -30.34
C PHE A 210 -26.93 -10.11 -31.68
N GLU A 211 -25.62 -10.26 -31.65
CA GLU A 211 -24.77 -10.51 -32.81
C GLU A 211 -23.94 -11.79 -32.61
N VAL A 212 -23.82 -12.60 -33.66
CA VAL A 212 -22.99 -13.82 -33.67
C VAL A 212 -21.51 -13.44 -33.66
N THR A 213 -20.77 -13.89 -32.64
CA THR A 213 -19.35 -13.54 -32.47
C THR A 213 -18.41 -14.44 -33.28
N GLU A 214 -18.73 -15.72 -33.40
CA GLU A 214 -17.91 -16.68 -34.14
C GLU A 214 -18.72 -17.41 -35.20
N ALA A 215 -18.13 -17.53 -36.40
CA ALA A 215 -18.71 -18.35 -37.44
C ALA A 215 -18.71 -19.83 -37.02
N ARG A 216 -19.82 -20.53 -37.29
CA ARG A 216 -20.01 -21.95 -37.01
C ARG A 216 -20.66 -22.61 -38.21
N THR A 217 -20.36 -23.88 -38.43
CA THR A 217 -20.92 -24.64 -39.55
C THR A 217 -21.69 -25.83 -39.01
N LEU A 218 -22.97 -25.94 -39.36
CA LEU A 218 -23.76 -27.14 -39.13
C LEU A 218 -23.35 -28.18 -40.16
N ARG A 219 -22.76 -29.30 -39.72
CA ARG A 219 -22.23 -30.31 -40.64
C ARG A 219 -23.37 -31.17 -41.22
N ARG A 220 -23.12 -31.71 -42.40
CA ARG A 220 -24.03 -32.69 -43.02
C ARG A 220 -24.35 -33.83 -42.05
N GLY A 221 -25.64 -34.12 -41.88
CA GLY A 221 -26.13 -35.16 -40.97
C GLY A 221 -26.42 -34.71 -39.53
N GLU A 222 -26.01 -33.50 -39.13
CA GLU A 222 -26.34 -32.93 -37.83
C GLU A 222 -27.70 -32.22 -37.84
N LEU A 223 -28.32 -32.12 -36.65
CA LEU A 223 -29.63 -31.50 -36.44
C LEU A 223 -29.54 -30.09 -35.83
N SER A 224 -28.47 -29.80 -35.10
CA SER A 224 -28.30 -28.52 -34.41
C SER A 224 -26.83 -28.16 -34.22
N VAL A 225 -26.54 -26.87 -34.10
CA VAL A 225 -25.21 -26.33 -33.80
C VAL A 225 -25.29 -25.19 -32.80
N ASP A 226 -24.35 -25.19 -31.84
CA ASP A 226 -24.23 -24.16 -30.82
C ASP A 226 -23.35 -23.02 -31.32
N VAL A 227 -23.87 -21.79 -31.25
CA VAL A 227 -23.22 -20.59 -31.77
C VAL A 227 -23.13 -19.53 -30.67
N PRO A 228 -21.94 -19.00 -30.38
CA PRO A 228 -21.79 -17.92 -29.41
C PRO A 228 -22.34 -16.60 -29.95
N VAL A 229 -23.05 -15.88 -29.09
CA VAL A 229 -23.64 -14.56 -29.39
C VAL A 229 -23.33 -13.56 -28.28
N THR A 230 -23.31 -12.28 -28.64
CA THR A 230 -23.11 -11.17 -27.70
C THR A 230 -24.14 -10.07 -27.97
N ALA A 231 -24.70 -9.49 -26.91
CA ALA A 231 -25.66 -8.39 -27.01
C ALA A 231 -25.01 -7.15 -27.66
N LEU A 232 -25.78 -6.36 -28.37
CA LEU A 232 -25.36 -5.02 -28.82
C LEU A 232 -25.59 -3.96 -27.74
N ALA A 233 -26.49 -4.24 -26.79
CA ALA A 233 -26.74 -3.39 -25.64
C ALA A 233 -25.80 -3.77 -24.49
N ASP A 234 -25.10 -2.78 -23.95
CA ASP A 234 -24.20 -2.96 -22.82
C ASP A 234 -24.95 -3.11 -21.49
N GLY A 235 -24.39 -3.92 -20.59
CA GLY A 235 -24.87 -4.06 -19.22
C GLY A 235 -26.10 -4.96 -19.05
N PRO A 236 -26.85 -4.83 -17.94
CA PRO A 236 -27.88 -5.80 -17.55
C PRO A 236 -29.08 -5.84 -18.51
N ALA A 237 -29.24 -4.83 -19.37
CA ALA A 237 -30.25 -4.82 -20.41
C ALA A 237 -30.06 -5.97 -21.44
N GLY A 238 -28.84 -6.49 -21.58
CA GLY A 238 -28.54 -7.65 -22.43
C GLY A 238 -28.88 -9.01 -21.81
N ILE A 239 -29.24 -9.06 -20.53
CA ILE A 239 -29.53 -10.32 -19.81
C ILE A 239 -30.95 -10.76 -20.16
N VAL A 240 -31.06 -11.87 -20.87
CA VAL A 240 -32.35 -12.45 -21.30
C VAL A 240 -32.50 -13.88 -20.77
N PRO A 241 -33.72 -14.30 -20.40
CA PRO A 241 -33.98 -15.65 -19.92
C PRO A 241 -33.79 -16.69 -21.05
N ALA A 242 -33.73 -17.97 -20.68
CA ALA A 242 -33.74 -19.06 -21.64
C ALA A 242 -35.00 -19.00 -22.54
N GLY A 243 -34.83 -19.22 -23.84
CA GLY A 243 -35.90 -19.20 -24.84
C GLY A 243 -36.35 -17.82 -25.32
N ALA A 244 -35.78 -16.72 -24.82
CA ALA A 244 -36.16 -15.37 -25.23
C ALA A 244 -35.62 -14.96 -26.62
N ILE A 245 -34.47 -15.47 -27.04
CA ILE A 245 -33.87 -15.16 -28.34
C ILE A 245 -34.51 -16.09 -29.38
N GLY A 246 -35.20 -15.52 -30.38
CA GLY A 246 -35.94 -16.34 -31.35
C GLY A 246 -36.19 -15.69 -32.71
N ILE A 247 -35.94 -14.39 -32.87
CA ILE A 247 -36.15 -13.68 -34.13
C ILE A 247 -34.81 -13.53 -34.86
N LEU A 248 -34.80 -13.96 -36.12
CA LEU A 248 -33.61 -13.92 -36.97
C LEU A 248 -33.76 -12.83 -38.03
N HIS A 249 -32.89 -11.81 -38.04
CA HIS A 249 -33.04 -10.65 -38.93
C HIS A 249 -32.78 -10.98 -40.41
N ARG A 250 -31.95 -12.01 -40.68
CA ARG A 250 -31.61 -12.46 -42.04
C ARG A 250 -31.67 -13.99 -42.14
N PRO A 251 -32.79 -14.57 -42.63
CA PRO A 251 -32.98 -16.02 -42.72
C PRO A 251 -31.82 -16.75 -43.39
N ILE A 252 -31.34 -17.82 -42.77
CA ILE A 252 -30.33 -18.72 -43.35
C ILE A 252 -31.04 -19.89 -44.00
N LEU A 253 -30.71 -20.18 -45.26
CA LEU A 253 -31.30 -21.31 -45.97
C LEU A 253 -30.94 -22.63 -45.27
N GLY A 254 -31.96 -23.39 -44.89
CA GLY A 254 -31.78 -24.69 -44.24
C GLY A 254 -31.60 -24.63 -42.72
N ILE A 255 -31.97 -23.54 -42.04
CA ILE A 255 -32.20 -23.51 -40.59
C ILE A 255 -33.70 -23.29 -40.33
N ASP A 256 -34.30 -24.08 -39.44
CA ASP A 256 -35.74 -24.02 -39.17
C ASP A 256 -36.06 -23.18 -37.92
N THR A 257 -35.27 -23.33 -36.85
CA THR A 257 -35.50 -22.61 -35.59
C THR A 257 -34.20 -22.13 -34.95
N VAL A 258 -34.31 -21.06 -34.17
CA VAL A 258 -33.23 -20.47 -33.40
C VAL A 258 -33.72 -20.24 -31.97
N GLY A 259 -32.90 -20.59 -30.97
CA GLY A 259 -33.28 -20.48 -29.56
C GLY A 259 -32.09 -20.51 -28.62
N ASN A 260 -32.14 -19.79 -27.51
CA ASN A 260 -31.13 -19.90 -26.45
C ASN A 260 -31.57 -20.89 -25.36
N PRO A 261 -30.88 -22.03 -25.16
CA PRO A 261 -31.26 -23.02 -24.15
C PRO A 261 -30.93 -22.57 -22.71
N ARG A 262 -30.06 -21.58 -22.56
CA ARG A 262 -29.63 -21.01 -21.27
C ARG A 262 -29.80 -19.49 -21.29
N PRO A 263 -29.99 -18.84 -20.13
CA PRO A 263 -29.99 -17.38 -20.05
C PRO A 263 -28.62 -16.81 -20.46
N THR A 264 -28.61 -15.60 -20.99
CA THR A 264 -27.36 -14.86 -21.26
C THR A 264 -26.79 -14.31 -19.96
N ALA A 265 -25.46 -14.12 -19.90
CA ALA A 265 -24.77 -13.60 -18.74
C ALA A 265 -23.70 -12.59 -19.16
N LEU A 266 -23.38 -11.64 -18.28
CA LEU A 266 -22.29 -10.68 -18.52
C LEU A 266 -20.95 -11.40 -18.52
N VAL A 267 -20.10 -11.09 -19.50
CA VAL A 267 -18.77 -11.68 -19.61
C VAL A 267 -17.76 -10.78 -18.91
N GLY A 268 -17.24 -11.21 -17.77
CA GLY A 268 -16.28 -10.45 -16.98
C GLY A 268 -16.91 -9.47 -16.00
N SER A 269 -16.11 -9.04 -15.02
CA SER A 269 -16.54 -8.10 -13.98
C SER A 269 -16.48 -6.67 -14.49
N ARG A 270 -17.50 -5.86 -14.18
CA ARG A 270 -17.48 -4.41 -14.40
C ARG A 270 -16.30 -3.81 -13.62
N GLU A 271 -15.49 -2.98 -14.27
CA GLU A 271 -14.42 -2.22 -13.61
C GLU A 271 -15.01 -1.38 -12.47
N SER A 272 -14.41 -1.44 -11.28
CA SER A 272 -14.86 -0.69 -10.11
C SER A 272 -14.60 0.81 -10.25
N ASP A 273 -15.28 1.64 -9.44
CA ASP A 273 -15.03 3.09 -9.44
C ASP A 273 -13.60 3.44 -9.04
N ALA A 274 -13.01 2.67 -8.12
CA ALA A 274 -11.62 2.86 -7.71
C ALA A 274 -10.64 2.58 -8.86
N GLU A 275 -10.85 1.49 -9.61
CA GLU A 275 -10.02 1.12 -10.76
C GLU A 275 -10.17 2.13 -11.91
N LEU A 276 -11.41 2.52 -12.23
CA LEU A 276 -11.69 3.52 -13.26
C LEU A 276 -11.03 4.86 -12.90
N ARG A 277 -11.17 5.32 -11.65
CA ARG A 277 -10.55 6.56 -11.17
C ARG A 277 -9.03 6.52 -11.28
N ALA A 278 -8.40 5.43 -10.86
CA ALA A 278 -6.97 5.26 -10.96
C ALA A 278 -6.49 5.29 -12.43
N ARG A 279 -7.26 4.69 -13.35
CA ARG A 279 -6.96 4.71 -14.78
C ARG A 279 -7.18 6.09 -15.40
N ALA A 280 -8.26 6.78 -15.05
CA ALA A 280 -8.54 8.13 -15.54
C ALA A 280 -7.50 9.15 -15.06
N SER A 281 -7.05 9.04 -13.80
CA SER A 281 -5.95 9.85 -13.26
C SER A 281 -4.65 9.61 -14.02
N ARG A 282 -4.29 8.34 -14.28
CA ARG A 282 -3.13 7.98 -15.12
C ARG A 282 -3.26 8.47 -16.56
N ALA A 283 -4.47 8.43 -17.14
CA ALA A 283 -4.72 8.97 -18.47
C ALA A 283 -4.51 10.49 -18.51
N LEU A 284 -4.96 11.22 -17.49
CA LEU A 284 -4.73 12.66 -17.37
C LEU A 284 -3.23 12.99 -17.26
N GLN A 285 -2.48 12.22 -16.47
CA GLN A 285 -1.03 12.38 -16.33
C GLN A 285 -0.27 12.06 -17.63
N SER A 286 -0.74 11.08 -18.39
CA SER A 286 -0.10 10.65 -19.64
C SER A 286 -0.59 11.37 -20.90
N ALA A 287 -1.71 12.10 -20.84
CA ALA A 287 -2.22 12.96 -21.91
C ALA A 287 -1.42 14.26 -22.05
N GLY A 288 -0.77 14.71 -20.97
CA GLY A 288 0.23 15.76 -21.05
C GLY A 288 1.48 15.28 -21.80
N LYS A 289 2.13 16.18 -22.54
CA LYS A 289 3.53 16.03 -22.96
C LYS A 289 4.39 16.95 -22.09
N ALA A 290 5.71 16.79 -22.12
CA ALA A 290 6.64 17.76 -21.53
C ALA A 290 6.58 17.94 -20.00
N THR A 291 5.96 17.01 -19.25
CA THR A 291 6.02 16.97 -17.78
C THR A 291 6.77 15.72 -17.30
N GLN A 292 7.31 15.76 -16.08
CA GLN A 292 8.01 14.61 -15.48
C GLN A 292 7.13 13.34 -15.48
N GLY A 293 5.87 13.48 -15.07
CA GLY A 293 4.90 12.38 -15.05
C GLY A 293 4.53 11.87 -16.45
N ALA A 294 4.50 12.73 -17.46
CA ALA A 294 4.25 12.31 -18.84
C ALA A 294 5.41 11.47 -19.41
N ILE A 295 6.65 11.87 -19.13
CA ILE A 295 7.85 11.14 -19.57
C ILE A 295 7.89 9.76 -18.89
N VAL A 296 7.72 9.72 -17.57
CA VAL A 296 7.65 8.45 -16.81
C VAL A 296 6.48 7.58 -17.30
N GLY A 297 5.30 8.17 -17.51
CA GLY A 297 4.11 7.50 -18.05
C GLY A 297 4.24 7.02 -19.50
N ALA A 298 5.11 7.63 -20.30
CA ALA A 298 5.44 7.17 -21.65
C ALA A 298 6.39 5.96 -21.59
N LEU A 299 7.45 6.06 -20.78
CA LEU A 299 8.48 5.03 -20.64
C LEU A 299 7.97 3.73 -19.99
N THR A 300 7.03 3.83 -19.05
CA THR A 300 6.36 2.66 -18.42
C THR A 300 5.47 1.87 -19.36
N ARG A 301 5.22 2.34 -20.60
CA ARG A 301 4.52 1.54 -21.62
C ARG A 301 5.43 0.49 -22.26
N VAL A 302 6.74 0.62 -22.09
CA VAL A 302 7.71 -0.35 -22.60
C VAL A 302 7.68 -1.59 -21.72
N ALA A 303 7.53 -2.77 -22.34
CA ALA A 303 7.51 -4.02 -21.60
C ALA A 303 8.81 -4.21 -20.81
N GLY A 304 8.68 -4.48 -19.51
CA GLY A 304 9.83 -4.68 -18.62
C GLY A 304 10.34 -3.43 -17.89
N VAL A 305 9.82 -2.23 -18.21
CA VAL A 305 10.17 -0.97 -17.51
C VAL A 305 9.10 -0.62 -16.48
N ARG A 306 9.46 -0.57 -15.19
CA ARG A 306 8.55 -0.14 -14.11
C ARG A 306 8.73 1.35 -13.83
N GLU A 307 7.74 1.96 -13.18
CA GLU A 307 7.81 3.39 -12.81
C GLU A 307 9.04 3.73 -11.97
N LYS A 308 9.36 2.85 -11.01
CA LYS A 308 10.54 2.96 -10.15
C LYS A 308 11.88 2.70 -10.85
N ASP A 309 11.85 2.21 -12.09
CA ASP A 309 13.05 2.00 -12.91
C ASP A 309 13.35 3.23 -13.80
N VAL A 310 12.58 4.32 -13.67
CA VAL A 310 12.77 5.57 -14.42
C VAL A 310 12.96 6.72 -13.45
N ARG A 311 14.05 7.46 -13.58
CA ARG A 311 14.29 8.69 -12.83
C ARG A 311 14.51 9.84 -13.81
N VAL A 312 13.77 10.92 -13.61
CA VAL A 312 13.90 12.17 -14.37
C VAL A 312 14.35 13.25 -13.40
N ALA A 313 15.50 13.87 -13.65
CA ALA A 313 16.08 14.93 -12.84
C ALA A 313 16.29 16.20 -13.67
N GLU A 314 16.12 17.34 -13.02
CA GLU A 314 16.37 18.67 -13.59
C GLU A 314 17.26 19.46 -12.63
N ASP A 315 18.26 20.15 -13.18
CA ASP A 315 19.07 21.12 -12.43
C ASP A 315 18.91 22.50 -13.11
N PRO A 316 17.89 23.29 -12.70
CA PRO A 316 17.60 24.56 -13.34
C PRO A 316 18.66 25.64 -13.04
N ILE A 317 19.56 25.42 -12.07
CA ILE A 317 20.59 26.38 -11.66
C ILE A 317 21.86 26.15 -12.48
N ALA A 318 22.38 24.93 -12.49
CA ALA A 318 23.64 24.64 -13.17
C ALA A 318 23.47 24.43 -14.68
N ARG A 319 22.35 23.85 -15.12
CA ARG A 319 22.12 23.45 -16.52
C ARG A 319 20.66 23.72 -16.96
N PRO A 320 20.24 24.99 -17.08
CA PRO A 320 18.90 25.32 -17.54
C PRO A 320 18.65 24.75 -18.95
N GLY A 321 17.48 24.14 -19.15
CA GLY A 321 17.08 23.55 -20.44
C GLY A 321 17.67 22.17 -20.73
N VAL A 322 18.26 21.50 -19.72
CA VAL A 322 18.73 20.11 -19.82
C VAL A 322 18.04 19.25 -18.77
N ILE A 323 17.53 18.10 -19.18
CA ILE A 323 16.99 17.07 -18.28
C ILE A 323 17.85 15.80 -18.35
N GLU A 324 18.09 15.18 -17.20
CA GLU A 324 18.75 13.88 -17.07
C GLU A 324 17.69 12.79 -16.86
N VAL A 325 17.74 11.76 -17.69
CA VAL A 325 16.79 10.64 -17.66
C VAL A 325 17.56 9.33 -17.51
N ASP A 326 17.45 8.74 -16.32
CA ASP A 326 18.02 7.44 -16.00
C ASP A 326 16.94 6.36 -16.17
N VAL A 327 17.19 5.36 -17.02
CA VAL A 327 16.30 4.20 -17.22
C VAL A 327 17.06 2.91 -16.92
N ALA A 328 16.57 2.14 -15.95
CA ALA A 328 17.07 0.81 -15.64
C ALA A 328 16.34 -0.25 -16.46
N ILE A 329 17.05 -0.88 -17.39
CA ILE A 329 16.55 -2.02 -18.18
C ILE A 329 17.03 -3.31 -17.52
N GLY A 330 16.14 -4.29 -17.34
CA GLY A 330 16.47 -5.57 -16.72
C GLY A 330 17.55 -6.34 -17.50
N GLU A 331 18.52 -6.92 -16.78
CA GLU A 331 19.65 -7.58 -17.42
C GLU A 331 19.33 -8.93 -18.06
N ASP A 332 18.21 -9.55 -17.69
CA ASP A 332 17.75 -10.87 -18.17
C ASP A 332 17.34 -10.90 -19.66
N LEU A 333 17.38 -9.74 -20.34
CA LEU A 333 17.04 -9.60 -21.76
C LEU A 333 18.24 -9.93 -22.64
N ASN A 334 17.99 -10.73 -23.69
CA ASN A 334 18.98 -11.00 -24.73
C ASN A 334 19.41 -9.69 -25.42
N GLU A 335 20.64 -9.64 -25.94
CA GLU A 335 21.22 -8.44 -26.60
C GLU A 335 20.28 -7.81 -27.65
N ALA A 336 19.61 -8.65 -28.46
CA ALA A 336 18.65 -8.20 -29.47
C ALA A 336 17.40 -7.53 -28.85
N GLN A 337 16.85 -8.10 -27.77
CA GLN A 337 15.68 -7.56 -27.07
C GLN A 337 16.02 -6.28 -26.32
N ARG A 338 17.24 -6.21 -25.77
CA ARG A 338 17.77 -5.00 -25.14
C ARG A 338 17.87 -3.85 -26.15
N ALA A 339 18.44 -4.11 -27.33
CA ALA A 339 18.55 -3.10 -28.39
C ALA A 339 17.18 -2.59 -28.87
N GLU A 340 16.19 -3.48 -29.05
CA GLU A 340 14.81 -3.10 -29.40
C GLU A 340 14.15 -2.26 -28.30
N THR A 341 14.35 -2.63 -27.04
CA THR A 341 13.81 -1.90 -25.88
C THR A 341 14.42 -0.51 -25.79
N VAL A 342 15.73 -0.38 -25.99
CA VAL A 342 16.47 0.88 -25.99
C VAL A 342 16.00 1.80 -27.13
N ALA A 343 15.82 1.28 -28.34
CA ALA A 343 15.26 2.04 -29.46
C ALA A 343 13.84 2.53 -29.15
N ARG A 344 13.00 1.66 -28.60
CA ARG A 344 11.63 2.01 -28.21
C ARG A 344 11.57 3.09 -27.14
N VAL A 345 12.47 3.03 -26.15
CA VAL A 345 12.63 4.05 -25.11
C VAL A 345 13.04 5.39 -25.73
N ALA A 346 13.99 5.39 -26.66
CA ALA A 346 14.44 6.61 -27.34
C ALA A 346 13.32 7.28 -28.15
N ASP A 347 12.52 6.50 -28.89
CA ASP A 347 11.36 7.02 -29.64
C ASP A 347 10.32 7.67 -28.72
N LEU A 348 10.00 7.02 -27.60
CA LEU A 348 9.03 7.54 -26.63
C LEU A 348 9.54 8.78 -25.90
N LEU A 349 10.85 8.85 -25.67
CA LEU A 349 11.50 10.02 -25.08
C LEU A 349 11.44 11.22 -26.03
N ASP A 350 11.68 11.02 -27.34
CA ASP A 350 11.54 12.07 -28.34
C ASP A 350 10.09 12.52 -28.54
N GLU A 351 9.12 11.60 -28.46
CA GLU A 351 7.70 11.94 -28.56
C GLU A 351 7.18 12.76 -27.36
N SER A 352 7.73 12.49 -26.17
CA SER A 352 7.27 13.05 -24.89
C SER A 352 8.06 14.27 -24.42
N ARG A 353 9.26 14.51 -24.96
CA ARG A 353 10.12 15.61 -24.52
C ARG A 353 9.53 16.99 -24.85
N PRO A 354 9.81 18.01 -24.02
CA PRO A 354 9.51 19.39 -24.33
C PRO A 354 10.31 19.89 -25.54
N ALA A 355 9.68 20.72 -26.38
CA ALA A 355 10.41 21.43 -27.43
C ALA A 355 11.46 22.37 -26.82
N GLY A 356 12.69 22.35 -27.36
CA GLY A 356 13.80 23.20 -26.91
C GLY A 356 14.57 22.70 -25.68
N ILE A 357 14.15 21.59 -25.05
CA ILE A 357 14.89 20.97 -23.93
C ILE A 357 15.77 19.83 -24.45
N ARG A 358 17.02 19.80 -23.98
CA ARG A 358 17.99 18.72 -24.28
C ARG A 358 17.82 17.59 -23.27
N VAL A 359 17.84 16.35 -23.75
CA VAL A 359 17.70 15.16 -22.90
C VAL A 359 19.02 14.41 -22.88
N LEU A 360 19.57 14.21 -21.68
CA LEU A 360 20.72 13.36 -21.42
C LEU A 360 20.20 12.03 -20.87
N ALA A 361 20.24 10.98 -21.68
CA ALA A 361 19.83 9.64 -21.27
C ALA A 361 21.06 8.74 -21.06
N ASN A 362 20.96 7.79 -20.14
CA ASN A 362 22.02 6.82 -19.83
C ASN A 362 22.14 5.67 -20.86
N LEU A 363 21.28 5.64 -21.89
CA LEU A 363 21.22 4.58 -22.88
C LEU A 363 21.91 5.02 -24.18
N ASP A 364 22.76 4.15 -24.73
CA ASP A 364 23.41 4.35 -26.03
C ASP A 364 22.40 4.13 -27.18
N ALA A 365 21.50 5.09 -27.37
CA ALA A 365 20.62 5.17 -28.53
C ALA A 365 20.86 6.50 -29.24
N PRO A 366 21.12 6.50 -30.57
CA PRO A 366 21.11 7.74 -31.32
C PRO A 366 19.67 8.28 -31.33
N LEU A 367 19.41 9.30 -30.54
CA LEU A 367 18.19 10.10 -30.70
C LEU A 367 18.23 10.72 -32.11
N PRO A 368 17.17 10.59 -32.92
CA PRO A 368 17.15 11.24 -34.22
C PRO A 368 17.33 12.75 -34.00
N ALA A 369 18.31 13.35 -34.69
CA ALA A 369 18.53 14.78 -34.64
C ALA A 369 17.28 15.47 -35.19
N GLY A 370 16.45 16.01 -34.30
CA GLY A 370 15.28 16.78 -34.70
C GLY A 370 15.69 17.90 -35.65
N GLU A 371 14.89 18.15 -36.69
CA GLU A 371 15.12 19.23 -37.65
C GLU A 371 15.27 20.56 -36.91
N THR A 372 16.52 21.01 -36.77
CA THR A 372 16.84 22.31 -36.23
C THR A 372 17.16 23.23 -37.41
N ALA A 373 16.22 24.11 -37.73
CA ALA A 373 16.54 25.25 -38.58
C ALA A 373 17.57 26.13 -37.82
N PRO A 374 18.73 26.46 -38.41
CA PRO A 374 19.76 27.20 -37.71
C PRO A 374 19.29 28.64 -37.47
N THR A 375 19.02 28.98 -36.21
CA THR A 375 19.04 30.37 -35.75
C THR A 375 20.42 30.68 -35.20
N GLY A 376 20.94 31.87 -35.53
CA GLY A 376 22.31 32.27 -35.15
C GLY A 376 22.48 32.31 -33.64
N ASN A 377 23.43 31.53 -33.13
CA ASN A 377 23.75 31.51 -31.70
C ASN A 377 24.43 32.81 -31.26
N PRO A 378 24.12 33.32 -30.06
CA PRO A 378 25.01 34.23 -29.35
C PRO A 378 26.28 33.45 -28.98
N ARG A 379 27.42 34.10 -29.20
CA ARG A 379 28.76 33.56 -28.92
C ARG A 379 28.93 33.40 -27.41
N VAL A 380 28.92 32.16 -26.93
CA VAL A 380 29.47 31.79 -25.63
C VAL A 380 30.75 31.05 -25.93
N ASP A 381 31.88 31.67 -25.57
CA ASP A 381 33.21 31.07 -25.67
C ASP A 381 33.34 30.00 -24.58
N GLU A 382 33.00 28.75 -24.88
CA GLU A 382 33.48 27.58 -24.13
C GLU A 382 33.88 26.49 -25.15
N GLU A 383 35.18 26.28 -25.28
CA GLU A 383 35.78 25.07 -25.85
C GLU A 383 35.38 23.87 -24.98
N GLY A 384 34.26 23.26 -25.30
CA GLY A 384 33.89 21.92 -24.86
C GLY A 384 33.64 21.07 -26.10
N ASP A 385 34.46 20.03 -26.28
CA ASP A 385 34.31 19.06 -27.36
C ASP A 385 32.87 18.52 -27.47
N PRO A 386 32.39 18.15 -28.67
CA PRO A 386 31.10 17.50 -28.84
C PRO A 386 31.06 16.20 -28.04
N VAL A 387 30.24 16.19 -26.99
CA VAL A 387 29.64 15.03 -26.30
C VAL A 387 30.50 13.76 -26.37
N THR A 388 31.44 13.64 -25.44
CA THR A 388 31.98 12.33 -25.07
C THR A 388 30.88 11.59 -24.31
N MET A 389 30.32 10.55 -24.94
CA MET A 389 29.52 9.56 -24.24
C MET A 389 30.40 8.95 -23.15
N ALA A 390 30.11 9.27 -21.89
CA ALA A 390 30.73 8.58 -20.77
C ALA A 390 30.09 7.18 -20.71
N GLY A 391 30.74 6.24 -21.39
CA GLY A 391 30.43 4.83 -21.23
C GLY A 391 30.60 4.39 -19.78
N GLY A 392 29.80 3.41 -19.38
CA GLY A 392 30.21 2.45 -18.35
C GLY A 392 29.34 2.39 -17.09
N GLN A 393 28.52 1.35 -17.03
CA GLN A 393 28.48 0.35 -15.94
C GLN A 393 28.00 0.72 -14.52
N ASP A 394 27.69 1.97 -14.18
CA ASP A 394 27.43 2.36 -12.77
C ASP A 394 25.97 2.68 -12.38
N LEU A 395 24.97 2.22 -13.16
CA LEU A 395 23.56 2.38 -12.75
C LEU A 395 23.14 1.32 -11.71
N PHE A 396 23.92 0.26 -11.54
CA PHE A 396 23.66 -0.77 -10.53
C PHE A 396 24.74 -0.76 -9.45
N VAL A 397 24.33 -0.87 -8.20
CA VAL A 397 25.24 -0.96 -7.04
C VAL A 397 25.00 -2.28 -6.33
N ASP A 398 26.04 -3.10 -6.24
CA ASP A 398 26.00 -4.34 -5.46
C ASP A 398 25.77 -4.03 -3.99
N VAL A 399 24.89 -4.80 -3.36
CA VAL A 399 24.67 -4.80 -1.92
C VAL A 399 24.92 -6.22 -1.43
N ASP A 400 25.91 -6.34 -0.55
CA ASP A 400 26.21 -7.58 0.14
C ASP A 400 25.31 -7.67 1.38
N VAL A 401 24.66 -8.82 1.55
CA VAL A 401 23.73 -9.06 2.65
C VAL A 401 24.12 -10.35 3.36
N SER A 402 24.39 -10.26 4.66
CA SER A 402 24.62 -11.40 5.54
C SER A 402 23.48 -11.48 6.54
N ALA A 403 22.69 -12.55 6.49
CA ALA A 403 21.55 -12.75 7.38
C ALA A 403 21.69 -14.07 8.17
N THR A 404 21.39 -14.02 9.46
CA THR A 404 21.30 -15.19 10.35
C THR A 404 19.87 -15.32 10.85
N LEU A 405 19.20 -16.40 10.44
CA LEU A 405 17.82 -16.73 10.78
C LEU A 405 17.79 -17.60 12.05
N ILE A 406 17.02 -17.21 13.07
CA ILE A 406 16.86 -17.97 14.32
C ILE A 406 15.44 -18.56 14.38
N PRO A 407 15.25 -19.86 14.15
CA PRO A 407 13.93 -20.49 14.13
C PRO A 407 13.34 -20.64 15.54
N ALA A 408 12.01 -20.66 15.64
CA ALA A 408 11.27 -20.91 16.89
C ALA A 408 11.39 -22.35 17.39
N ARG A 409 11.71 -23.28 16.48
CA ARG A 409 11.95 -24.70 16.77
C ARG A 409 13.41 -25.02 16.53
N LEU A 410 14.07 -25.58 17.55
CA LEU A 410 15.48 -25.97 17.50
C LEU A 410 15.68 -27.40 16.96
N ASP A 411 14.60 -28.17 16.82
CA ASP A 411 14.58 -29.57 16.38
C ASP A 411 14.34 -29.76 14.87
N LEU A 412 14.63 -28.74 14.05
CA LEU A 412 14.42 -28.79 12.60
C LEU A 412 15.27 -29.88 11.94
N ALA A 413 14.62 -30.68 11.10
CA ALA A 413 15.32 -31.64 10.24
C ALA A 413 16.23 -30.93 9.23
N ALA A 414 17.24 -31.63 8.71
CA ALA A 414 18.20 -31.04 7.76
C ALA A 414 17.52 -30.44 6.51
N ASP A 415 16.46 -31.09 6.01
CA ASP A 415 15.69 -30.64 4.86
C ASP A 415 14.86 -29.37 5.16
N GLU A 416 14.27 -29.29 6.36
CA GLU A 416 13.50 -28.11 6.80
C GLU A 416 14.41 -26.90 7.00
N ARG A 417 15.63 -27.13 7.51
CA ARG A 417 16.65 -26.10 7.65
C ARG A 417 17.14 -25.58 6.30
N ALA A 418 17.31 -26.46 5.31
CA ALA A 418 17.66 -26.08 3.96
C ALA A 418 16.53 -25.28 3.28
N ALA A 419 15.27 -25.70 3.48
CA ALA A 419 14.11 -24.98 2.98
C ALA A 419 13.99 -23.56 3.57
N LEU A 420 14.21 -23.41 4.88
CA LEU A 420 14.18 -22.10 5.55
C LEU A 420 15.30 -21.18 5.05
N ARG A 421 16.50 -21.72 4.82
CA ARG A 421 17.61 -20.97 4.20
C ARG A 421 17.23 -20.48 2.80
N ALA A 422 16.74 -21.38 1.95
CA ALA A 422 16.34 -21.03 0.58
C ALA A 422 15.20 -19.99 0.56
N ALA A 423 14.24 -20.08 1.49
CA ALA A 423 13.18 -19.09 1.64
C ALA A 423 13.74 -17.71 2.05
N GLY A 424 14.70 -17.67 2.98
CA GLY A 424 15.37 -16.44 3.37
C GLY A 424 16.18 -15.80 2.23
N GLU A 425 16.92 -16.61 1.47
CA GLU A 425 17.66 -16.15 0.28
C GLU A 425 16.70 -15.57 -0.77
N ALA A 426 15.62 -16.29 -1.07
CA ALA A 426 14.60 -15.84 -2.02
C ALA A 426 13.95 -14.50 -1.61
N GLU A 427 13.63 -14.32 -0.33
CA GLU A 427 13.06 -13.07 0.20
C GLU A 427 14.06 -11.90 0.13
N ILE A 428 15.34 -12.12 0.42
CA ILE A 428 16.38 -11.08 0.28
C ILE A 428 16.52 -10.67 -1.19
N HIS A 429 16.60 -11.63 -2.11
CA HIS A 429 16.65 -11.36 -3.54
C HIS A 429 15.40 -10.61 -4.02
N ALA A 430 14.21 -11.02 -3.59
CA ALA A 430 12.96 -10.36 -3.94
C ALA A 430 12.90 -8.92 -3.41
N PHE A 431 13.35 -8.69 -2.16
CA PHE A 431 13.41 -7.37 -1.56
C PHE A 431 14.34 -6.42 -2.32
N ILE A 432 15.54 -6.87 -2.69
CA ILE A 432 16.49 -6.05 -3.45
C ILE A 432 15.97 -5.82 -4.88
N ALA A 433 15.38 -6.82 -5.53
CA ALA A 433 14.79 -6.68 -6.87
C ALA A 433 13.57 -5.73 -6.91
N GLU A 434 12.91 -5.54 -5.76
CA GLU A 434 11.83 -4.56 -5.61
C GLU A 434 12.35 -3.11 -5.58
N ALA A 435 13.59 -2.85 -5.18
CA ALA A 435 14.11 -1.48 -5.11
C ALA A 435 14.24 -0.83 -6.50
N GLY A 436 13.80 0.43 -6.60
CA GLY A 436 13.95 1.28 -7.78
C GLY A 436 15.26 2.08 -7.83
N LEU A 437 15.38 2.95 -8.83
CA LEU A 437 16.50 3.90 -8.94
C LEU A 437 16.49 4.91 -7.79
N GLY A 438 17.59 5.02 -7.06
CA GLY A 438 17.74 5.98 -5.96
C GLY A 438 16.96 5.64 -4.68
N GLU A 439 16.28 4.49 -4.64
CA GLU A 439 15.53 4.05 -3.46
C GLU A 439 16.47 3.51 -2.38
N ALA A 440 16.24 3.88 -1.13
CA ALA A 440 17.02 3.39 0.00
C ALA A 440 16.55 1.99 0.41
N LEU A 441 17.49 1.07 0.64
CA LEU A 441 17.18 -0.21 1.26
C LEU A 441 17.05 0.00 2.78
N ILE A 442 15.82 -0.10 3.26
CA ILE A 442 15.49 0.11 4.67
C ILE A 442 15.72 -1.19 5.44
N PHE A 443 16.67 -1.16 6.39
CA PHE A 443 17.06 -2.29 7.24
C PHE A 443 15.86 -2.93 7.94
N ASN A 444 15.07 -2.13 8.66
CA ASN A 444 13.91 -2.61 9.42
C ASN A 444 12.83 -3.25 8.53
N ARG A 445 12.73 -2.84 7.26
CA ARG A 445 11.73 -3.40 6.32
C ARG A 445 12.14 -4.80 5.87
N LEU A 446 13.44 -5.04 5.65
CA LEU A 446 13.97 -6.36 5.34
C LEU A 446 13.88 -7.29 6.55
N VAL A 447 14.23 -6.81 7.76
CA VAL A 447 14.05 -7.57 9.01
C VAL A 447 12.59 -8.00 9.18
N ALA A 448 11.64 -7.08 8.99
CA ALA A 448 10.22 -7.41 9.12
C ALA A 448 9.74 -8.47 8.12
N ARG A 449 10.27 -8.46 6.89
CA ARG A 449 9.96 -9.50 5.88
C ARG A 449 10.54 -10.86 6.25
N LEU A 450 11.79 -10.90 6.70
CA LEU A 450 12.42 -12.14 7.13
C LEU A 450 11.75 -12.71 8.39
N MET A 451 11.34 -11.85 9.33
CA MET A 451 10.57 -12.24 10.52
C MET A 451 9.17 -12.78 10.20
N ALA A 452 8.61 -12.46 9.03
CA ALA A 452 7.31 -12.96 8.59
C ALA A 452 7.36 -14.38 8.01
N LEU A 453 8.55 -14.94 7.78
CA LEU A 453 8.72 -16.33 7.39
C LEU A 453 8.19 -17.26 8.48
N GLU A 454 7.55 -18.36 8.07
CA GLU A 454 6.91 -19.30 8.99
C GLU A 454 7.96 -19.98 9.89
N GLY A 455 7.71 -19.99 11.20
CA GLY A 455 8.60 -20.63 12.18
C GLY A 455 9.82 -19.80 12.58
N MET A 456 9.85 -18.49 12.30
CA MET A 456 10.92 -17.59 12.74
C MET A 456 10.73 -17.05 14.17
N LEU A 457 11.80 -17.02 14.95
CA LEU A 457 11.85 -16.38 16.28
C LEU A 457 12.56 -15.03 16.25
N ASP A 458 13.71 -14.96 15.57
CA ASP A 458 14.51 -13.74 15.45
C ASP A 458 15.39 -13.75 14.18
N VAL A 459 15.87 -12.57 13.76
CA VAL A 459 16.71 -12.39 12.58
C VAL A 459 17.81 -11.37 12.87
N SER A 460 19.07 -11.81 12.77
CA SER A 460 20.22 -10.90 12.74
C SER A 460 20.60 -10.62 11.29
N LEU A 461 20.75 -9.35 10.93
CA LEU A 461 21.00 -8.92 9.56
C LEU A 461 22.15 -7.92 9.54
N GLU A 462 23.02 -8.05 8.55
CA GLU A 462 24.04 -7.07 8.18
C GLU A 462 23.91 -6.75 6.68
N MET A 463 23.98 -5.47 6.33
CA MET A 463 23.99 -4.99 4.95
C MET A 463 25.20 -4.08 4.73
N SER A 464 25.92 -4.27 3.63
CA SER A 464 27.07 -3.45 3.27
C SER A 464 27.21 -3.25 1.77
N LEU A 465 27.87 -2.15 1.40
CA LEU A 465 28.34 -1.94 0.04
C LEU A 465 29.74 -2.57 -0.14
N PRO A 466 30.09 -3.08 -1.34
CA PRO A 466 31.41 -3.62 -1.61
C PRO A 466 32.50 -2.61 -1.24
N GLY A 467 33.43 -3.02 -0.37
CA GLY A 467 34.53 -2.17 0.09
C GLY A 467 34.22 -1.25 1.29
N ASP A 468 33.01 -1.29 1.87
CA ASP A 468 32.69 -0.54 3.09
C ASP A 468 33.36 -1.16 4.32
N THR A 469 34.32 -0.45 4.92
CA THR A 469 35.02 -0.84 6.16
C THR A 469 34.38 -0.26 7.43
N SER A 470 33.15 0.29 7.33
CA SER A 470 32.44 0.86 8.47
C SER A 470 32.11 -0.20 9.54
N GLY A 471 32.26 0.19 10.82
CA GLY A 471 32.06 -0.71 11.97
C GLY A 471 30.61 -1.02 12.33
N SER A 472 29.61 -0.34 11.74
CA SER A 472 28.19 -0.66 11.94
C SER A 472 27.52 -1.02 10.61
N ARG A 473 27.15 -2.29 10.47
CA ARG A 473 26.50 -2.88 9.28
C ARG A 473 24.98 -3.05 9.45
N GLN A 474 24.45 -2.62 10.58
CA GLN A 474 23.01 -2.54 10.88
C GLN A 474 22.49 -1.14 10.53
N LYS A 475 22.50 -0.80 9.23
CA LYS A 475 22.10 0.53 8.77
C LYS A 475 21.30 0.43 7.48
N ASN A 476 20.52 1.47 7.20
CA ASN A 476 19.90 1.64 5.90
C ASN A 476 20.98 1.90 4.85
N ILE A 477 20.85 1.28 3.69
CA ILE A 477 21.76 1.51 2.56
C ILE A 477 21.12 2.55 1.64
N LEU A 478 21.81 3.69 1.49
CA LEU A 478 21.48 4.72 0.51
C LEU A 478 22.49 4.62 -0.63
N PRO A 479 22.03 4.51 -1.89
CA PRO A 479 22.94 4.53 -3.04
C PRO A 479 23.74 5.84 -3.05
N ALA A 480 25.07 5.74 -3.18
CA ALA A 480 25.96 6.92 -3.21
C ALA A 480 25.69 7.84 -4.41
N LYS A 481 25.22 7.26 -5.52
CA LYS A 481 24.69 7.98 -6.67
C LYS A 481 23.15 7.96 -6.61
N PRO A 482 22.47 9.12 -6.63
CA PRO A 482 21.00 9.16 -6.53
C PRO A 482 20.26 8.52 -7.72
N GLY A 483 20.96 8.12 -8.79
CA GLY A 483 20.43 7.37 -9.92
C GLY A 483 20.84 5.90 -9.95
N ALA A 484 21.47 5.36 -8.90
CA ALA A 484 21.84 3.96 -8.86
C ALA A 484 20.73 3.08 -8.30
N ARG A 485 20.51 1.92 -8.91
CA ARG A 485 19.60 0.87 -8.47
C ARG A 485 20.38 -0.19 -7.69
N PRO A 486 19.95 -0.56 -6.48
CA PRO A 486 20.55 -1.67 -5.74
C PRO A 486 20.39 -2.99 -6.51
N ARG A 487 21.45 -3.80 -6.55
CA ARG A 487 21.42 -5.18 -7.02
C ARG A 487 21.99 -6.11 -5.94
N ALA A 488 21.53 -7.36 -5.96
CA ALA A 488 22.02 -8.35 -5.00
C ALA A 488 23.46 -8.73 -5.38
N GLY A 489 24.40 -8.41 -4.51
CA GLY A 489 25.79 -8.84 -4.61
C GLY A 489 25.95 -10.22 -3.98
N THR A 490 26.78 -10.32 -2.95
CA THR A 490 26.96 -11.55 -2.18
C THR A 490 25.85 -11.65 -1.13
N VAL A 491 24.95 -12.62 -1.29
CA VAL A 491 23.92 -12.95 -0.29
C VAL A 491 24.35 -14.21 0.46
N ALA A 492 24.54 -14.09 1.77
CA ALA A 492 24.88 -15.19 2.65
C ALA A 492 23.80 -15.35 3.72
N VAL A 493 23.05 -16.46 3.68
CA VAL A 493 22.02 -16.76 4.68
C VAL A 493 22.45 -17.96 5.51
N GLN A 494 22.50 -17.76 6.82
CA GLN A 494 22.80 -18.78 7.81
C GLN A 494 21.59 -18.98 8.72
N VAL A 495 21.48 -20.16 9.33
CA VAL A 495 20.43 -20.46 10.33
C VAL A 495 21.16 -20.70 11.65
N GLY A 496 20.95 -19.83 12.63
CA GLY A 496 21.75 -19.73 13.87
C GLY A 496 21.39 -20.74 14.96
N ALA A 497 22.38 -21.01 15.83
CA ALA A 497 22.35 -21.93 16.98
C ALA A 497 22.54 -21.17 18.32
N SER A 498 21.81 -21.55 19.38
CA SER A 498 21.80 -20.89 20.70
C SER A 498 22.95 -21.32 21.63
N LEU A 499 23.30 -20.49 22.62
CA LEU A 499 24.18 -20.87 23.75
C LEU A 499 23.45 -21.88 24.66
N ILE A 500 24.07 -23.04 24.87
CA ILE A 500 23.50 -24.14 25.65
C ILE A 500 24.24 -24.23 26.99
N LEU A 501 23.56 -23.89 28.09
CA LEU A 501 24.10 -24.06 29.43
C LEU A 501 23.80 -25.47 29.94
N ILE A 502 24.82 -26.13 30.49
CA ILE A 502 24.71 -27.48 31.02
C ILE A 502 24.99 -27.43 32.53
N ASP A 503 24.05 -27.93 33.33
CA ASP A 503 24.23 -28.23 34.74
C ASP A 503 24.38 -29.75 34.89
N VAL A 504 25.45 -30.21 35.53
CA VAL A 504 25.72 -31.65 35.65
C VAL A 504 25.57 -32.07 37.11
N SER A 505 24.91 -33.20 37.37
CA SER A 505 24.79 -33.82 38.67
C SER A 505 25.49 -35.17 38.68
N VAL A 506 26.40 -35.38 39.62
CA VAL A 506 27.28 -36.56 39.65
C VAL A 506 27.30 -37.20 41.04
N SER A 507 27.32 -38.54 41.11
CA SER A 507 27.69 -39.26 42.34
C SER A 507 29.18 -39.64 42.33
N ILE A 508 29.87 -39.46 43.45
CA ILE A 508 31.31 -39.70 43.56
C ILE A 508 31.61 -40.66 44.71
N THR A 509 32.32 -41.76 44.42
CA THR A 509 32.83 -42.73 45.39
C THR A 509 34.34 -42.53 45.57
N LEU A 510 34.80 -42.26 46.80
CA LEU A 510 36.23 -42.05 47.07
C LEU A 510 37.02 -43.37 47.04
N LYS A 511 38.24 -43.36 46.50
CA LYS A 511 39.15 -44.51 46.41
C LYS A 511 40.53 -44.19 47.00
N GLY A 512 41.26 -45.22 47.42
CA GLY A 512 42.67 -45.10 47.82
C GLY A 512 42.90 -44.18 49.03
N VAL A 513 43.88 -43.28 48.91
CA VAL A 513 44.36 -42.41 50.00
C VAL A 513 43.27 -41.43 50.48
N ALA A 514 42.29 -41.10 49.62
CA ALA A 514 41.19 -40.20 49.95
C ALA A 514 40.18 -40.77 50.97
N LEU A 515 40.21 -42.08 51.26
CA LEU A 515 39.44 -42.71 52.34
C LEU A 515 40.02 -42.43 53.74
N LEU A 516 41.28 -42.02 53.82
CA LEU A 516 41.99 -41.78 55.09
C LEU A 516 41.83 -40.35 55.60
N ASP A 517 41.34 -39.43 54.76
CA ASP A 517 41.05 -38.03 55.07
C ASP A 517 39.57 -37.81 55.45
N GLN A 518 39.23 -36.60 55.90
CA GLN A 518 37.83 -36.24 56.15
C GLN A 518 37.01 -36.37 54.85
N PRO A 519 35.89 -37.13 54.85
CA PRO A 519 35.21 -37.54 53.62
C PRO A 519 34.57 -36.38 52.86
N ASP A 520 34.11 -35.34 53.56
CA ASP A 520 33.42 -34.20 52.95
C ASP A 520 34.35 -33.28 52.13
N PRO A 521 35.51 -32.81 52.65
CA PRO A 521 36.45 -32.01 51.85
C PRO A 521 37.09 -32.80 50.70
N ALA A 522 37.26 -34.12 50.86
CA ALA A 522 37.75 -35.00 49.79
C ALA A 522 36.74 -35.11 48.63
N ARG A 523 35.44 -35.27 48.94
CA ARG A 523 34.38 -35.27 47.92
C ARG A 523 34.24 -33.92 47.20
N GLU A 524 34.38 -32.81 47.92
CA GLU A 524 34.32 -31.48 47.33
C GLU A 524 35.52 -31.21 46.39
N SER A 525 36.71 -31.70 46.77
CA SER A 525 37.90 -31.62 45.91
C SER A 525 37.73 -32.47 44.63
N ALA A 526 37.14 -33.65 44.75
CA ALA A 526 36.80 -34.50 43.60
C ALA A 526 35.74 -33.86 42.68
N ARG A 527 34.70 -33.24 43.25
CA ARG A 527 33.68 -32.47 42.50
C ARG A 527 34.32 -31.35 41.69
N ALA A 528 35.24 -30.60 42.28
CA ALA A 528 35.94 -29.50 41.62
C ALA A 528 36.84 -29.98 40.47
N ALA A 529 37.48 -31.14 40.62
CA ALA A 529 38.27 -31.77 39.55
C ALA A 529 37.38 -32.19 38.37
N VAL A 530 36.26 -32.87 38.64
CA VAL A 530 35.25 -33.25 37.61
C VAL A 530 34.70 -32.02 36.89
N GLU A 531 34.40 -30.93 37.61
CA GLU A 531 33.93 -29.67 37.02
C GLU A 531 34.97 -29.04 36.09
N ALA A 532 36.26 -29.09 36.45
CA ALA A 532 37.34 -28.56 35.62
C ALA A 532 37.52 -29.39 34.33
N GLU A 533 37.48 -30.72 34.42
CA GLU A 533 37.58 -31.62 33.26
C GLU A 533 36.40 -31.44 32.30
N LEU A 534 35.17 -31.36 32.81
CA LEU A 534 33.99 -31.13 31.97
C LEU A 534 34.05 -29.76 31.28
N ARG A 535 34.46 -28.70 31.99
CA ARG A 535 34.62 -27.37 31.37
C ARG A 535 35.68 -27.36 30.26
N ALA A 536 36.78 -28.08 30.45
CA ALA A 536 37.84 -28.17 29.45
C ALA A 536 37.41 -29.02 28.23
N GLY A 537 36.72 -30.14 28.48
CA GLY A 537 36.38 -31.13 27.45
C GLY A 537 35.17 -30.76 26.60
N VAL A 538 34.18 -30.07 27.16
CA VAL A 538 32.90 -29.76 26.47
C VAL A 538 33.10 -28.86 25.25
N ALA A 539 34.10 -27.97 25.26
CA ALA A 539 34.46 -27.15 24.10
C ALA A 539 35.08 -27.95 22.92
N THR A 540 35.53 -29.19 23.20
CA THR A 540 36.18 -30.07 22.21
C THR A 540 35.28 -31.24 21.77
N LEU A 541 34.02 -31.26 22.22
CA LEU A 541 33.07 -32.32 21.88
C LEU A 541 32.67 -32.21 20.40
N SER A 542 33.02 -33.21 19.60
CA SER A 542 32.78 -33.21 18.14
C SER A 542 31.89 -34.39 17.68
N GLY A 543 30.95 -34.82 18.53
CA GLY A 543 29.95 -35.85 18.21
C GLY A 543 28.66 -35.26 17.63
N PRO A 544 27.84 -36.06 16.92
CA PRO A 544 26.57 -35.60 16.33
C PRO A 544 25.47 -35.36 17.38
N GLU A 545 25.63 -35.86 18.61
CA GLU A 545 24.64 -35.74 19.68
C GLU A 545 25.31 -35.58 21.06
N LEU A 546 24.73 -34.73 21.92
CA LEU A 546 25.05 -34.65 23.34
C LEU A 546 24.29 -35.76 24.08
N THR A 547 25.03 -36.66 24.73
CA THR A 547 24.50 -37.76 25.54
C THR A 547 25.27 -37.92 26.84
N VAL A 548 24.69 -38.62 27.82
CA VAL A 548 25.36 -38.96 29.10
C VAL A 548 26.68 -39.70 28.84
N ALA A 549 26.71 -40.59 27.83
CA ALA A 549 27.91 -41.32 27.45
C ALA A 549 29.02 -40.39 26.91
N ALA A 550 28.65 -39.36 26.14
CA ALA A 550 29.61 -38.39 25.61
C ALA A 550 30.23 -37.53 26.73
N LEU A 551 29.42 -37.08 27.71
CA LEU A 551 29.92 -36.35 28.87
C LEU A 551 30.78 -37.22 29.79
N ARG A 552 30.41 -38.49 30.01
CA ARG A 552 31.24 -39.43 30.78
C ARG A 552 32.57 -39.73 30.08
N GLY A 553 32.59 -39.78 28.75
CA GLY A 553 33.81 -39.98 27.95
C GLY A 553 34.83 -38.84 28.05
N LEU A 554 34.44 -37.66 28.54
CA LEU A 554 35.35 -36.54 28.80
C LEU A 554 36.12 -36.65 30.12
N LEU A 555 35.68 -37.52 31.04
CA LEU A 555 36.25 -37.66 32.37
C LEU A 555 37.38 -38.69 32.35
N SER A 556 38.48 -38.40 33.03
CA SER A 556 39.62 -39.30 33.17
C SER A 556 39.49 -40.24 34.39
N GLU A 557 40.10 -41.43 34.32
CA GLU A 557 40.15 -42.33 35.49
C GLU A 557 41.10 -41.75 36.56
N SER A 558 40.59 -41.57 37.78
CA SER A 558 41.35 -41.03 38.91
C SER A 558 41.68 -42.12 39.93
N ASP A 559 42.89 -42.08 40.48
CA ASP A 559 43.33 -42.99 41.55
C ASP A 559 42.69 -42.66 42.91
N THR A 560 42.00 -41.52 43.03
CA THR A 560 41.47 -40.98 44.30
C THR A 560 39.94 -40.97 44.39
N TYR A 561 39.24 -41.07 43.27
CA TYR A 561 37.78 -41.12 43.23
C TYR A 561 37.26 -41.80 41.96
N GLU A 562 36.05 -42.32 42.02
CA GLU A 562 35.31 -42.87 40.89
C GLU A 562 33.99 -42.11 40.72
N VAL A 563 33.65 -41.84 39.46
CA VAL A 563 32.42 -41.14 39.07
C VAL A 563 31.33 -42.17 38.78
N GLY A 564 30.31 -42.18 39.61
CA GLY A 564 29.11 -43.00 39.47
C GLY A 564 28.10 -42.38 38.49
N ASP A 565 26.83 -42.37 38.86
CA ASP A 565 25.73 -41.84 38.05
C ASP A 565 25.95 -40.36 37.69
N LEU A 566 25.72 -40.06 36.41
CA LEU A 566 25.85 -38.72 35.83
C LEU A 566 24.53 -38.37 35.14
N HIS A 567 23.94 -37.26 35.58
CA HIS A 567 22.77 -36.64 34.99
C HIS A 567 23.10 -35.23 34.56
N TYR A 568 22.45 -34.71 33.54
CA TYR A 568 22.62 -33.31 33.16
C TYR A 568 21.31 -32.64 32.80
N GLN A 569 21.21 -31.37 33.16
CA GLN A 569 20.10 -30.50 32.84
C GLN A 569 20.60 -29.42 31.88
N VAL A 570 19.86 -29.25 30.79
CA VAL A 570 20.17 -28.24 29.78
C VAL A 570 19.25 -27.04 29.98
N THR A 571 19.86 -25.85 30.05
CA THR A 571 19.16 -24.57 30.05
C THR A 571 19.56 -23.79 28.80
N TYR A 572 18.57 -23.48 27.97
CA TYR A 572 18.74 -22.49 26.91
C TYR A 572 18.62 -21.10 27.54
N GLN A 573 19.65 -20.27 27.35
CA GLN A 573 19.61 -18.88 27.81
C GLN A 573 19.69 -17.96 26.60
N ASP A 574 18.54 -17.39 26.22
CA ASP A 574 18.52 -16.24 25.31
C ASP A 574 17.39 -15.28 25.66
N ALA A 575 17.65 -13.98 25.46
CA ALA A 575 16.81 -12.80 25.73
C ALA A 575 15.49 -13.05 26.51
N GLY A 576 15.59 -13.45 27.78
CA GLY A 576 14.48 -13.44 28.74
C GLY A 576 13.60 -14.69 28.84
N VAL A 577 13.88 -15.78 28.09
CA VAL A 577 13.12 -17.04 28.18
C VAL A 577 14.05 -18.21 28.56
N ARG A 578 13.62 -19.05 29.51
CA ARG A 578 14.38 -20.23 29.99
C ARG A 578 13.57 -21.49 29.75
N VAL A 579 14.08 -22.40 28.92
CA VAL A 579 13.53 -23.75 28.74
C VAL A 579 14.48 -24.75 29.38
N GLN A 580 13.92 -25.64 30.21
CA GLN A 580 14.66 -26.64 30.98
C GLN A 580 14.31 -28.05 30.52
N ALA A 581 15.32 -28.87 30.26
CA ALA A 581 15.16 -30.27 29.90
C ALA A 581 16.24 -31.12 30.60
N GLN A 582 15.87 -32.33 31.05
CA GLN A 582 16.76 -33.23 31.79
C GLN A 582 17.10 -34.46 30.94
N ASP A 583 18.38 -34.80 30.85
CA ASP A 583 18.93 -36.00 30.17
C ASP A 583 18.42 -36.22 28.72
N VAL A 584 18.17 -35.13 27.98
CA VAL A 584 17.65 -35.18 26.60
C VAL A 584 18.80 -35.31 25.60
N THR A 585 18.70 -36.25 24.66
CA THR A 585 19.61 -36.34 23.51
C THR A 585 19.46 -35.11 22.62
N LEU A 586 20.51 -34.30 22.51
CA LEU A 586 20.51 -33.09 21.68
C LEU A 586 21.40 -33.29 20.45
N PRO A 587 20.90 -33.17 19.22
CA PRO A 587 21.76 -33.17 18.05
C PRO A 587 22.67 -31.93 18.07
N LEU A 588 23.98 -32.14 17.99
CA LEU A 588 25.00 -31.09 17.90
C LEU A 588 25.32 -30.87 16.42
N GLY A 589 24.86 -29.75 15.86
CA GLY A 589 25.14 -29.33 14.49
C GLY A 589 26.52 -28.71 14.29
N GLY A 590 27.34 -28.61 15.34
CA GLY A 590 28.70 -28.07 15.32
C GLY A 590 28.78 -26.54 15.42
N LEU A 591 27.64 -25.89 15.67
CA LEU A 591 27.52 -24.43 15.84
C LEU A 591 27.03 -24.04 17.24
N GLU A 592 26.61 -25.01 18.05
CA GLU A 592 26.19 -24.82 19.43
C GLU A 592 27.41 -24.53 20.33
N GLN A 593 27.35 -23.46 21.12
CA GLN A 593 28.33 -23.23 22.18
C GLN A 593 27.82 -23.88 23.47
N LEU A 594 28.46 -24.97 23.88
CA LEU A 594 28.16 -25.68 25.11
C LEU A 594 28.95 -25.08 26.27
N TRP A 595 28.30 -24.75 27.39
CA TRP A 595 28.97 -24.21 28.57
C TRP A 595 28.49 -24.89 29.86
N VAL A 596 29.42 -25.46 30.62
CA VAL A 596 29.10 -26.10 31.90
C VAL A 596 29.01 -25.03 33.00
N ARG A 597 27.80 -24.78 33.49
CA ARG A 597 27.53 -23.78 34.52
C ARG A 597 28.05 -24.23 35.89
N GLY A 598 27.83 -25.49 36.25
CA GLY A 598 28.36 -26.08 37.48
C GLY A 598 28.10 -27.59 37.57
N VAL A 599 28.79 -28.23 38.52
CA VAL A 599 28.59 -29.65 38.85
C VAL A 599 28.13 -29.79 40.29
N SER A 600 26.98 -30.43 40.53
CA SER A 600 26.45 -30.72 41.87
C SER A 600 26.62 -32.19 42.25
N LEU A 601 26.82 -32.45 43.55
CA LEU A 601 26.87 -33.81 44.08
C LEU A 601 25.45 -34.35 44.30
N LEU A 602 25.19 -35.57 43.82
CA LEU A 602 23.99 -36.32 44.19
C LEU A 602 24.15 -36.79 45.64
N ASN A 603 23.17 -36.51 46.50
CA ASN A 603 23.17 -36.98 47.89
C ASN A 603 23.13 -38.51 47.89
N THR A 604 24.28 -39.14 48.08
CA THR A 604 24.35 -40.59 48.34
C THR A 604 23.84 -40.82 49.75
N GLU A 605 22.65 -41.42 49.88
CA GLU A 605 22.16 -41.95 51.13
C GLU A 605 23.23 -42.84 51.77
N THR A 606 23.51 -42.57 53.03
CA THR A 606 24.33 -43.37 53.94
C THR A 606 23.91 -44.85 53.89
N GLY A 607 24.74 -45.69 53.27
CA GLY A 607 24.75 -47.14 53.48
C GLY A 607 25.85 -47.49 54.47
N ALA A 608 25.47 -48.16 55.55
CA ALA A 608 26.30 -48.61 56.68
C ALA A 608 27.44 -49.55 56.30
#